data_AF-A0A6P4FJS7-F1
#
_entry.id   AF-A0A6P4FJS7-F1
#
_cell.length_a   1.000
_cell.length_b   1.000
_cell.length_c   1.000
_cell.angle_alpha   90.00
_cell.angle_beta   90.00
_cell.angle_gamma   90.00
#
_symmetry.space_group_name_H-M   'P 1'
#
loop_
_entity.id
_entity.type
_entity.pdbx_description
1 polymer ?
#
loop_
_entity_poly.entity_id
_entity_poly.type
_entity_poly.pdbx_seq_one_letter_code
_entity_poly.pdbx_strand_id
1 'polypeptide(L)'
;MWLRDLGLRLSFFQLMVCLPTIYTSVPNYSEQYNRRPASQHPGAGNYVRDYPENRQLSYNRPGGPAKFEDPRNAERQPKRREYMIRAHETLSVGGQNKCRIWVPPDTVDKYSHHSVIQKDQANHLFMIEVCCTGYSPSRLMGVTVCRAQCGCQNGSCRRPGECECYDGFVQNDNGDCVFACPLGCQNGQCFLDGSCQCDPGYKLDETRRYCRPICSSGCGSSTRHNCTEPEVCGCSKGYQLTDVGCQPVCEPDCGIGGLCKDNNVCDCGPGYNPKDGVCQADCYQKCDNGVCVSRNRCICDPGFTYHEQSTMCVPV
;
A
#
# COMPACT_ATOMS: atom_id res chain seq x y z
N MET A 1 58.98 -27.48 33.46
CA MET A 1 60.06 -26.95 32.60
C MET A 1 59.38 -26.19 31.45
N TRP A 2 59.83 -25.03 30.91
CA TRP A 2 61.17 -24.66 30.40
C TRP A 2 61.60 -25.62 29.26
N LEU A 3 61.90 -25.24 28.01
CA LEU A 3 61.76 -24.03 27.17
C LEU A 3 61.36 -24.53 25.73
N ARG A 4 61.40 -23.83 24.59
CA ARG A 4 61.95 -22.51 24.21
C ARG A 4 61.30 -21.91 22.96
N ASP A 5 61.37 -20.58 22.88
CA ASP A 5 61.30 -19.71 21.70
C ASP A 5 62.06 -20.16 20.44
N LEU A 6 61.50 -19.77 19.28
CA LEU A 6 62.27 -19.39 18.08
C LEU A 6 61.42 -18.46 17.18
N GLY A 7 61.49 -17.15 17.42
CA GLY A 7 60.78 -16.15 16.61
C GLY A 7 61.67 -15.52 15.54
N LEU A 8 61.07 -15.08 14.42
CA LEU A 8 61.69 -14.16 13.47
C LEU A 8 60.85 -12.88 13.35
N ARG A 9 61.53 -11.74 13.18
CA ARG A 9 60.94 -10.41 12.93
C ARG A 9 61.05 -10.04 11.43
N LEU A 10 60.53 -8.86 11.11
CA LEU A 10 60.66 -8.10 9.85
C LEU A 10 59.64 -8.49 8.77
N SER A 11 59.19 -7.58 7.90
CA SER A 11 59.02 -6.12 8.01
C SER A 11 58.18 -5.65 6.81
N PHE A 12 57.65 -4.44 6.89
CA PHE A 12 57.07 -3.71 5.77
C PHE A 12 57.82 -3.87 4.43
N PHE A 13 57.08 -4.19 3.37
CA PHE A 13 57.26 -3.52 2.08
C PHE A 13 55.90 -3.34 1.39
N GLN A 14 55.70 -2.17 0.77
CA GLN A 14 54.47 -1.85 0.04
C GLN A 14 54.52 -2.44 -1.36
N LEU A 15 53.40 -3.01 -1.83
CA LEU A 15 53.15 -3.20 -3.25
C LEU A 15 51.70 -2.84 -3.56
N MET A 16 51.50 -1.56 -3.88
CA MET A 16 50.37 -1.10 -4.68
C MET A 16 50.46 -1.75 -6.07
N VAL A 17 49.34 -2.23 -6.62
CA VAL A 17 48.88 -1.93 -7.99
C VAL A 17 47.50 -2.57 -8.25
N CYS A 18 46.54 -1.70 -8.59
CA CYS A 18 45.35 -1.90 -9.42
C CYS A 18 44.64 -3.27 -9.46
N LEU A 19 43.49 -3.36 -8.79
CA LEU A 19 42.30 -4.03 -9.35
C LEU A 19 41.35 -2.96 -9.93
N PRO A 20 40.70 -3.19 -11.10
CA PRO A 20 39.88 -2.17 -11.75
C PRO A 20 38.50 -2.02 -11.09
N THR A 21 38.22 -0.83 -10.57
CA THR A 21 36.88 -0.45 -10.08
C THR A 21 35.94 -0.14 -11.24
N ILE A 22 35.07 -1.09 -11.59
CA ILE A 22 33.97 -0.85 -12.53
C ILE A 22 32.87 -0.05 -11.82
N TYR A 23 32.96 1.28 -11.92
CA TYR A 23 31.93 2.21 -11.44
C TYR A 23 30.81 2.31 -12.49
N THR A 24 29.74 1.51 -12.34
CA THR A 24 28.49 1.73 -13.09
C THR A 24 27.59 2.70 -12.33
N SER A 25 27.72 4.00 -12.62
CA SER A 25 26.81 5.03 -12.14
C SER A 25 25.41 4.83 -12.74
N VAL A 26 24.43 4.44 -11.93
CA VAL A 26 23.01 4.45 -12.33
C VAL A 26 22.53 5.91 -12.34
N PRO A 27 22.03 6.44 -13.47
CA PRO A 27 21.66 7.86 -13.57
C PRO A 27 20.38 8.17 -12.78
N ASN A 28 20.44 9.20 -11.94
CA ASN A 28 19.29 9.71 -11.19
C ASN A 28 18.37 10.53 -12.12
N TYR A 29 17.11 10.14 -12.24
CA TYR A 29 16.15 10.70 -13.21
C TYR A 29 15.24 11.76 -12.58
N SER A 30 15.84 12.84 -12.06
CA SER A 30 15.12 13.87 -11.27
C SER A 30 15.44 15.32 -11.65
N GLU A 31 15.55 15.68 -12.94
CA GLU A 31 15.62 17.10 -13.36
C GLU A 31 15.21 17.33 -14.83
N GLN A 32 13.93 17.66 -15.10
CA GLN A 32 13.53 18.15 -16.45
C GLN A 32 12.35 19.15 -16.50
N TYR A 33 12.23 20.04 -15.52
CA TYR A 33 11.34 21.22 -15.62
C TYR A 33 11.98 22.50 -15.06
N ASN A 34 13.06 23.00 -15.70
CA ASN A 34 13.46 24.42 -15.57
C ASN A 34 14.53 24.89 -16.59
N ARG A 35 14.15 25.08 -17.87
CA ARG A 35 14.84 26.03 -18.78
C ARG A 35 13.85 26.68 -19.77
N ARG A 36 13.57 27.97 -19.59
CA ARG A 36 13.14 28.87 -20.68
C ARG A 36 14.32 29.80 -21.01
N PRO A 37 14.65 30.07 -22.28
CA PRO A 37 15.68 31.05 -22.63
C PRO A 37 15.25 32.46 -22.25
N ALA A 38 16.21 33.33 -21.91
CA ALA A 38 15.98 34.75 -21.71
C ALA A 38 16.10 35.52 -23.03
N SER A 39 15.26 36.54 -23.20
CA SER A 39 15.43 37.63 -24.17
C SER A 39 15.25 38.97 -23.45
N GLN A 40 15.93 40.02 -23.90
CA GLN A 40 16.10 41.26 -23.13
C GLN A 40 15.51 42.50 -23.83
N HIS A 41 15.08 43.47 -23.00
CA HIS A 41 14.89 44.90 -23.33
C HIS A 41 13.71 45.26 -24.29
N PRO A 42 13.32 46.55 -24.40
CA PRO A 42 12.82 47.34 -23.26
C PRO A 42 11.58 48.21 -23.61
N GLY A 43 10.82 48.68 -22.61
CA GLY A 43 9.78 49.69 -22.81
C GLY A 43 9.04 50.05 -21.51
N ALA A 44 8.63 51.32 -21.36
CA ALA A 44 7.98 51.83 -20.16
C ALA A 44 6.62 52.50 -20.49
N GLY A 45 5.69 52.47 -19.54
CA GLY A 45 4.40 53.15 -19.65
C GLY A 45 3.55 52.99 -18.39
N ASN A 46 3.33 54.08 -17.65
CA ASN A 46 2.40 54.13 -16.52
C ASN A 46 1.01 54.57 -17.02
N TYR A 47 -0.05 53.85 -16.64
CA TYR A 47 -1.39 54.42 -16.43
C TYR A 47 -2.15 53.64 -15.35
N VAL A 48 -3.18 54.26 -14.78
CA VAL A 48 -3.89 53.83 -13.57
C VAL A 48 -5.39 53.74 -13.85
N ARG A 49 -6.08 52.76 -13.22
CA ARG A 49 -7.52 52.44 -13.34
C ARG A 49 -7.93 51.83 -14.72
N ASP A 50 -9.00 51.05 -14.82
CA ASP A 50 -10.10 50.72 -13.87
C ASP A 50 -10.33 49.21 -13.69
N TYR A 51 -11.10 48.85 -12.65
CA TYR A 51 -11.71 47.51 -12.50
C TYR A 51 -13.01 47.41 -13.33
N PRO A 52 -13.30 46.23 -13.90
CA PRO A 52 -14.64 45.67 -13.76
C PRO A 52 -14.63 44.18 -13.34
N GLU A 53 -15.83 43.66 -13.04
CA GLU A 53 -16.03 42.44 -12.26
C GLU A 53 -15.99 41.12 -13.04
N ASN A 54 -15.62 40.07 -12.29
CA ASN A 54 -16.11 38.69 -12.35
C ASN A 54 -17.00 38.26 -13.54
N ARG A 55 -16.53 37.26 -14.30
CA ARG A 55 -17.40 36.20 -14.83
C ARG A 55 -16.91 34.82 -14.39
N GLN A 56 -17.49 34.32 -13.30
CA GLN A 56 -17.43 32.91 -12.95
C GLN A 56 -18.27 32.11 -13.96
N LEU A 57 -17.64 31.24 -14.75
CA LEU A 57 -18.36 30.22 -15.52
C LEU A 57 -18.66 29.02 -14.62
N SER A 58 -19.68 29.17 -13.78
CA SER A 58 -20.26 28.05 -13.04
C SER A 58 -20.98 27.10 -14.00
N TYR A 59 -20.49 25.87 -14.13
CA TYR A 59 -21.24 24.78 -14.74
C TYR A 59 -21.88 23.92 -13.65
N ASN A 60 -23.17 24.17 -13.43
CA ASN A 60 -23.98 23.42 -12.47
C ASN A 60 -24.02 21.92 -12.83
N ARG A 61 -23.54 21.06 -11.93
CA ARG A 61 -23.75 19.60 -12.02
C ARG A 61 -25.09 19.27 -11.33
N PRO A 62 -26.09 18.72 -12.02
CA PRO A 62 -27.38 18.39 -11.40
C PRO A 62 -27.22 17.36 -10.27
N GLY A 63 -27.78 17.66 -9.10
CA GLY A 63 -27.76 16.77 -7.95
C GLY A 63 -28.78 15.64 -8.10
N GLY A 64 -28.30 14.42 -8.33
CA GLY A 64 -29.04 13.21 -7.98
C GLY A 64 -28.85 12.89 -6.48
N PRO A 65 -29.80 12.22 -5.82
CA PRO A 65 -29.68 11.91 -4.40
C PRO A 65 -28.51 10.96 -4.14
N ALA A 66 -27.57 11.37 -3.28
CA ALA A 66 -26.55 10.49 -2.76
C ALA A 66 -27.22 9.36 -1.98
N LYS A 67 -26.95 8.10 -2.36
CA LYS A 67 -27.37 6.95 -1.57
C LYS A 67 -26.57 6.95 -0.27
N PHE A 68 -27.26 7.15 0.85
CA PHE A 68 -26.67 7.02 2.17
C PHE A 68 -26.46 5.52 2.46
N GLU A 69 -25.23 5.04 2.35
CA GLU A 69 -24.86 3.68 2.74
C GLU A 69 -24.77 3.59 4.27
N ASP A 70 -25.28 2.51 4.88
CA ASP A 70 -25.27 2.35 6.34
C ASP A 70 -23.83 2.25 6.87
N PRO A 71 -23.38 3.18 7.73
CA PRO A 71 -21.99 3.21 8.21
C PRO A 71 -21.54 1.95 8.96
N ARG A 72 -22.47 1.08 9.37
CA ARG A 72 -22.20 -0.07 10.25
C ARG A 72 -21.82 -1.36 9.53
N ASN A 73 -21.78 -1.39 8.19
CA ASN A 73 -21.30 -2.55 7.44
C ASN A 73 -20.31 -2.22 6.32
N ALA A 74 -19.65 -1.06 6.41
CA ALA A 74 -18.43 -0.79 5.66
C ALA A 74 -17.28 -1.59 6.29
N GLU A 75 -17.16 -2.88 5.94
CA GLU A 75 -15.90 -3.60 6.11
C GLU A 75 -14.80 -2.77 5.45
N ARG A 76 -13.83 -2.30 6.24
CA ARG A 76 -12.74 -1.45 5.73
C ARG A 76 -11.96 -2.28 4.71
N GLN A 77 -12.20 -2.02 3.42
CA GLN A 77 -11.54 -2.75 2.35
C GLN A 77 -10.01 -2.63 2.55
N PRO A 78 -9.28 -3.74 2.38
CA PRO A 78 -7.86 -3.75 2.71
C PRO A 78 -7.15 -2.79 1.76
N LYS A 79 -6.40 -1.85 2.34
CA LYS A 79 -5.86 -0.71 1.60
C LYS A 79 -4.93 -1.10 0.44
N ARG A 80 -4.34 -2.31 0.49
CA ARG A 80 -3.40 -2.83 -0.50
C ARG A 80 -4.02 -3.74 -1.55
N ARG A 81 -3.60 -3.58 -2.81
CA ARG A 81 -4.04 -4.33 -4.01
C ARG A 81 -3.53 -5.77 -4.10
N GLU A 82 -2.57 -6.15 -3.25
CA GLU A 82 -2.24 -7.56 -2.95
C GLU A 82 -3.36 -8.26 -2.14
N TYR A 83 -4.23 -7.48 -1.49
CA TYR A 83 -5.26 -7.95 -0.56
C TYR A 83 -6.70 -7.60 -1.00
N MET A 84 -6.88 -6.68 -1.95
CA MET A 84 -8.20 -6.35 -2.52
C MET A 84 -8.68 -7.45 -3.48
N ILE A 85 -9.89 -7.95 -3.23
CA ILE A 85 -10.62 -8.81 -4.17
C ILE A 85 -10.88 -8.01 -5.46
N ARG A 86 -10.53 -8.61 -6.60
CA ARG A 86 -10.41 -7.96 -7.91
C ARG A 86 -11.74 -8.02 -8.65
N ALA A 87 -11.97 -7.07 -9.55
CA ALA A 87 -13.24 -6.97 -10.28
C ALA A 87 -13.61 -8.20 -11.16
N HIS A 88 -12.68 -9.12 -11.42
CA HIS A 88 -12.90 -10.37 -12.15
C HIS A 88 -13.07 -11.61 -11.24
N GLU A 89 -12.90 -11.46 -9.93
CA GLU A 89 -13.05 -12.53 -8.94
C GLU A 89 -14.49 -12.58 -8.40
N THR A 90 -15.17 -13.72 -8.59
CA THR A 90 -16.53 -13.90 -8.04
C THR A 90 -16.48 -14.81 -6.81
N LEU A 91 -16.93 -14.31 -5.65
CA LEU A 91 -17.00 -15.12 -4.41
C LEU A 91 -17.80 -16.42 -4.63
N SER A 92 -17.23 -17.55 -4.23
CA SER A 92 -17.88 -18.86 -4.37
C SER A 92 -18.94 -19.06 -3.30
N VAL A 93 -20.14 -19.48 -3.70
CA VAL A 93 -21.30 -19.65 -2.79
C VAL A 93 -20.98 -20.67 -1.69
N GLY A 94 -20.93 -20.19 -0.44
CA GLY A 94 -20.57 -20.99 0.74
C GLY A 94 -19.07 -21.29 0.90
N GLY A 95 -18.21 -20.79 0.02
CA GLY A 95 -16.77 -21.03 0.04
C GLY A 95 -16.03 -20.10 1.02
N GLN A 96 -15.35 -20.66 2.01
CA GLN A 96 -14.48 -19.93 2.94
C GLN A 96 -13.34 -19.24 2.17
N ASN A 97 -13.52 -17.96 1.84
CA ASN A 97 -12.56 -17.11 1.14
C ASN A 97 -12.07 -17.65 -0.22
N LYS A 98 -13.00 -18.32 -0.93
CA LYS A 98 -12.77 -18.87 -2.26
C LYS A 98 -13.42 -18.01 -3.34
N CYS A 99 -12.71 -17.82 -4.44
CA CYS A 99 -13.18 -17.07 -5.60
C CYS A 99 -13.18 -17.94 -6.86
N ARG A 100 -14.06 -17.61 -7.79
CA ARG A 100 -14.16 -18.20 -9.13
C ARG A 100 -13.63 -17.19 -10.14
N ILE A 101 -12.77 -17.66 -11.03
CA ILE A 101 -12.14 -16.87 -12.10
C ILE A 101 -12.17 -17.65 -13.42
N TRP A 102 -12.14 -16.94 -14.54
CA TRP A 102 -12.05 -17.51 -15.88
C TRP A 102 -10.60 -17.46 -16.38
N VAL A 103 -10.04 -18.60 -16.77
CA VAL A 103 -8.63 -18.72 -17.18
C VAL A 103 -8.46 -19.58 -18.44
N PRO A 104 -7.37 -19.40 -19.21
CA PRO A 104 -7.03 -20.27 -20.34
C PRO A 104 -6.78 -21.71 -19.89
N PRO A 105 -7.29 -22.74 -20.61
CA PRO A 105 -7.16 -24.15 -20.24
C PRO A 105 -5.74 -24.63 -19.96
N ASP A 106 -4.77 -24.11 -20.70
CA ASP A 106 -3.33 -24.38 -20.65
C ASP A 106 -2.63 -23.75 -19.43
N THR A 107 -3.27 -22.79 -18.76
CA THR A 107 -2.72 -22.10 -17.57
C THR A 107 -3.27 -22.64 -16.25
N VAL A 108 -4.31 -23.48 -16.29
CA VAL A 108 -5.04 -23.99 -15.12
C VAL A 108 -4.10 -24.60 -14.08
N ASP A 109 -3.16 -25.45 -14.51
CA ASP A 109 -2.24 -26.15 -13.59
C ASP A 109 -1.25 -25.24 -12.86
N LYS A 110 -1.08 -23.99 -13.33
CA LYS A 110 -0.27 -22.98 -12.62
C LYS A 110 -0.99 -22.40 -11.39
N TYR A 111 -2.32 -22.48 -11.33
CA TYR A 111 -3.09 -22.00 -10.19
C TYR A 111 -3.04 -23.01 -9.04
N SER A 112 -2.34 -22.65 -7.96
CA SER A 112 -2.09 -23.53 -6.81
C SER A 112 -3.39 -23.99 -6.14
N HIS A 113 -3.59 -25.31 -6.06
CA HIS A 113 -4.74 -25.97 -5.43
C HIS A 113 -6.12 -25.55 -5.98
N HIS A 114 -6.17 -25.23 -7.28
CA HIS A 114 -7.42 -24.97 -8.02
C HIS A 114 -8.39 -26.16 -8.04
N SER A 115 -9.64 -25.89 -8.42
CA SER A 115 -10.65 -26.88 -8.83
C SER A 115 -11.39 -26.39 -10.08
N VAL A 116 -11.47 -27.19 -11.16
CA VAL A 116 -12.22 -26.82 -12.37
C VAL A 116 -13.73 -26.98 -12.13
N ILE A 117 -14.51 -25.92 -12.36
CA ILE A 117 -15.95 -25.85 -12.09
C ILE A 117 -16.77 -25.93 -13.39
N GLN A 118 -16.39 -25.17 -14.41
CA GLN A 118 -17.09 -25.10 -15.70
C GLN A 118 -16.10 -24.94 -16.85
N LYS A 119 -16.48 -25.37 -18.05
CA LYS A 119 -15.71 -25.16 -19.28
C LYS A 119 -16.58 -24.40 -20.28
N ASP A 120 -16.15 -23.22 -20.69
CA ASP A 120 -16.77 -22.44 -21.77
C ASP A 120 -16.03 -22.76 -23.07
N GLN A 121 -16.70 -23.54 -23.93
CA GLN A 121 -16.19 -23.92 -25.24
C GLN A 121 -16.27 -22.77 -26.26
N ALA A 122 -17.15 -21.78 -26.09
CA ALA A 122 -17.32 -20.68 -27.02
C ALA A 122 -16.23 -19.60 -26.84
N ASN A 123 -15.85 -19.30 -25.60
CA ASN A 123 -14.75 -18.37 -25.30
C ASN A 123 -13.38 -19.07 -25.12
N HIS A 124 -13.33 -20.41 -25.16
CA HIS A 124 -12.14 -21.22 -24.87
C HIS A 124 -11.52 -20.92 -23.48
N LEU A 125 -12.37 -20.78 -22.45
CA LEU A 125 -11.95 -20.48 -21.07
C LEU A 125 -12.52 -21.52 -20.09
N PHE A 126 -11.78 -21.86 -19.04
CA PHE A 126 -12.29 -22.68 -17.94
C PHE A 126 -12.55 -21.79 -16.72
N MET A 127 -13.69 -22.00 -16.05
CA MET A 127 -13.95 -21.42 -14.74
C MET A 127 -13.30 -22.32 -13.70
N ILE A 128 -12.37 -21.77 -12.92
CA ILE A 128 -11.74 -22.45 -11.80
C ILE A 128 -12.11 -21.78 -10.47
N GLU A 129 -12.27 -22.59 -9.43
CA GLU A 129 -12.30 -22.14 -8.04
C GLU A 129 -10.89 -22.16 -7.46
N VAL A 130 -10.48 -21.06 -6.86
CA VAL A 130 -9.19 -20.81 -6.19
C VAL A 130 -9.43 -20.07 -4.88
N CYS A 131 -8.38 -19.81 -4.10
CA CYS A 131 -8.46 -18.79 -3.05
C CYS A 131 -8.53 -17.40 -3.67
N CYS A 132 -9.29 -16.48 -3.08
CA CYS A 132 -9.35 -15.09 -3.53
C CYS A 132 -7.99 -14.39 -3.34
N THR A 133 -7.77 -13.30 -4.08
CA THR A 133 -6.66 -12.36 -3.86
C THR A 133 -6.50 -12.02 -2.38
N GLY A 134 -5.27 -12.05 -1.88
CA GLY A 134 -4.93 -11.89 -0.47
C GLY A 134 -5.11 -13.14 0.41
N TYR A 135 -5.52 -14.29 -0.14
CA TYR A 135 -5.61 -15.55 0.60
C TYR A 135 -4.68 -16.61 0.01
N SER A 136 -3.89 -17.24 0.88
CA SER A 136 -3.04 -18.38 0.54
C SER A 136 -3.78 -19.71 0.73
N PRO A 137 -3.66 -20.66 -0.23
CA PRO A 137 -4.24 -21.98 -0.08
C PRO A 137 -3.41 -22.87 0.85
N SER A 138 -4.07 -23.51 1.81
CA SER A 138 -3.47 -24.46 2.75
C SER A 138 -4.23 -25.77 2.72
N ARG A 139 -3.54 -26.91 2.56
CA ARG A 139 -4.17 -28.23 2.67
C ARG A 139 -4.30 -28.63 4.14
N LEU A 140 -5.53 -28.82 4.59
CA LEU A 140 -5.85 -29.32 5.93
C LEU A 140 -6.78 -30.54 5.80
N MET A 141 -6.32 -31.71 6.28
CA MET A 141 -7.06 -32.98 6.19
C MET A 141 -7.63 -33.27 4.78
N GLY A 142 -6.82 -33.02 3.75
CA GLY A 142 -7.19 -33.19 2.34
C GLY A 142 -7.95 -32.02 1.71
N VAL A 143 -8.59 -31.15 2.49
CA VAL A 143 -9.38 -30.00 2.00
C VAL A 143 -8.46 -28.78 1.76
N THR A 144 -8.71 -28.02 0.69
CA THR A 144 -8.08 -26.70 0.46
C THR A 144 -8.81 -25.63 1.28
N VAL A 145 -8.12 -25.03 2.26
CA VAL A 145 -8.60 -23.95 3.12
C VAL A 145 -7.85 -22.66 2.78
N CYS A 146 -8.55 -21.55 2.60
CA CYS A 146 -7.97 -20.27 2.20
C CYS A 146 -7.70 -19.37 3.41
N ARG A 147 -6.41 -19.18 3.75
CA ARG A 147 -5.95 -18.40 4.91
C ARG A 147 -5.51 -17.01 4.46
N ALA A 148 -6.02 -15.97 5.13
CA ALA A 148 -5.67 -14.59 4.84
C ALA A 148 -4.16 -14.34 4.97
N GLN A 149 -3.62 -13.48 4.10
CA GLN A 149 -2.23 -13.03 4.12
C GLN A 149 -2.16 -11.67 4.81
N CYS A 150 -1.26 -11.52 5.79
CA CYS A 150 -1.05 -10.27 6.51
C CYS A 150 0.35 -10.24 7.14
N GLY A 151 0.87 -9.04 7.39
CA GLY A 151 2.16 -8.81 8.05
C GLY A 151 2.06 -8.59 9.57
N CYS A 152 1.07 -9.19 10.24
CA CYS A 152 0.77 -8.90 11.64
C CYS A 152 1.78 -9.56 12.59
N GLN A 153 2.42 -8.75 13.44
CA GLN A 153 3.11 -9.23 14.64
C GLN A 153 2.10 -9.30 15.80
N ASN A 154 2.22 -10.30 16.68
CA ASN A 154 1.35 -10.50 17.85
C ASN A 154 -0.16 -10.52 17.56
N GLY A 155 -0.57 -10.99 16.38
CA GLY A 155 -1.96 -11.14 15.99
C GLY A 155 -2.13 -12.05 14.77
N SER A 156 -3.35 -12.51 14.57
CA SER A 156 -3.77 -13.30 13.40
C SER A 156 -4.35 -12.42 12.29
N CYS A 157 -4.31 -12.92 11.06
CA CYS A 157 -5.01 -12.30 9.93
C CYS A 157 -6.52 -12.54 10.06
N ARG A 158 -7.29 -11.51 10.43
CA ARG A 158 -8.77 -11.55 10.43
C ARG A 158 -9.28 -11.61 8.99
N ARG A 159 -8.68 -10.76 8.15
CA ARG A 159 -8.85 -10.64 6.70
C ARG A 159 -7.48 -10.31 6.08
N PRO A 160 -7.33 -10.37 4.76
CA PRO A 160 -6.08 -9.98 4.10
C PRO A 160 -5.70 -8.55 4.48
N GLY A 161 -4.49 -8.34 4.99
CA GLY A 161 -4.04 -7.03 5.49
C GLY A 161 -4.73 -6.48 6.76
N GLU A 162 -5.64 -7.22 7.41
CA GLU A 162 -6.31 -6.79 8.65
C GLU A 162 -5.91 -7.67 9.85
N CYS A 163 -5.29 -7.05 10.86
CA CYS A 163 -4.84 -7.71 12.08
C CYS A 163 -5.95 -7.82 13.14
N GLU A 164 -6.10 -9.00 13.71
CA GLU A 164 -6.79 -9.27 14.97
C GLU A 164 -5.73 -9.66 16.01
N CYS A 165 -5.55 -8.82 17.02
CA CYS A 165 -4.49 -9.00 18.01
C CYS A 165 -4.78 -10.20 18.94
N TYR A 166 -3.73 -10.90 19.37
CA TYR A 166 -3.87 -11.99 20.34
C TYR A 166 -4.25 -11.47 21.74
N ASP A 167 -4.71 -12.37 22.61
CA ASP A 167 -5.02 -12.03 24.01
C ASP A 167 -3.82 -11.37 24.71
N GLY A 168 -4.07 -10.26 25.40
CA GLY A 168 -3.03 -9.42 26.01
C GLY A 168 -2.34 -8.45 25.04
N PHE A 169 -2.76 -8.37 23.78
CA PHE A 169 -2.32 -7.37 22.80
C PHE A 169 -3.49 -6.51 22.31
N VAL A 170 -3.19 -5.26 21.95
CA VAL A 170 -4.19 -4.30 21.49
C VAL A 170 -3.69 -3.52 20.29
N GLN A 171 -4.62 -3.10 19.44
CA GLN A 171 -4.32 -2.24 18.30
C GLN A 171 -4.09 -0.80 18.77
N ASN A 172 -2.94 -0.22 18.41
CA ASN A 172 -2.61 1.19 18.69
C ASN A 172 -3.11 2.15 17.58
N ASP A 173 -2.85 3.45 17.72
CA ASP A 173 -3.15 4.48 16.69
C ASP A 173 -2.55 4.16 15.31
N ASN A 174 -1.43 3.43 15.27
CA ASN A 174 -0.81 2.93 14.04
C ASN A 174 -1.41 1.61 13.56
N GLY A 175 -2.46 1.06 14.15
CA GLY A 175 -3.06 -0.19 13.68
C GLY A 175 -2.24 -1.45 14.00
N ASP A 176 -1.14 -1.33 14.75
CA ASP A 176 -0.22 -2.42 15.07
C ASP A 176 -0.56 -3.05 16.43
N CYS A 177 -0.37 -4.37 16.60
CA CYS A 177 -0.72 -5.10 17.82
C CYS A 177 0.40 -5.03 18.88
N VAL A 178 0.19 -4.19 19.89
CA VAL A 178 1.17 -3.87 20.94
C VAL A 178 0.73 -4.43 22.30
N PHE A 179 1.68 -4.58 23.22
CA PHE A 179 1.43 -5.14 24.55
C PHE A 179 0.42 -4.31 25.34
N ALA A 180 -0.50 -5.02 26.00
CA ALA A 180 -1.40 -4.50 27.02
C ALA A 180 -1.40 -5.42 28.25
N CYS A 181 -2.01 -4.96 29.34
CA CYS A 181 -2.09 -5.74 30.56
C CYS A 181 -2.90 -7.04 30.35
N PRO A 182 -2.50 -8.17 30.96
CA PRO A 182 -1.42 -8.30 31.96
C PRO A 182 -0.01 -8.55 31.39
N LEU A 183 0.18 -8.60 30.07
CA LEU A 183 1.47 -8.97 29.46
C LEU A 183 2.51 -7.84 29.48
N GLY A 184 2.07 -6.58 29.50
CA GLY A 184 2.92 -5.40 29.53
C GLY A 184 2.11 -4.14 29.22
N CYS A 185 2.78 -3.06 28.80
CA CYS A 185 2.10 -1.91 28.21
C CYS A 185 3.06 -1.19 27.25
N GLN A 186 2.59 -0.76 26.08
CA GLN A 186 3.41 0.11 25.24
C GLN A 186 3.56 1.48 25.90
N ASN A 187 4.80 1.94 26.11
CA ASN A 187 5.17 3.22 26.73
C ASN A 187 4.62 3.39 28.17
N GLY A 188 4.66 2.32 28.95
CA GLY A 188 4.25 2.33 30.35
C GLY A 188 4.51 1.01 31.07
N GLN A 189 4.16 0.98 32.35
CA GLN A 189 4.30 -0.16 33.24
C GLN A 189 2.93 -0.75 33.56
N CYS A 190 2.83 -2.08 33.55
CA CYS A 190 1.60 -2.81 33.86
C CYS A 190 1.59 -3.25 35.33
N PHE A 191 0.47 -3.05 36.02
CA PHE A 191 0.26 -3.45 37.41
C PHE A 191 -0.59 -4.72 37.55
N LEU A 192 -0.53 -5.33 38.74
CA LEU A 192 -1.23 -6.58 39.09
C LEU A 192 -2.75 -6.47 39.06
N ASP A 193 -3.31 -5.25 39.07
CA ASP A 193 -4.75 -4.99 38.90
C ASP A 193 -5.18 -4.92 37.42
N GLY A 194 -4.22 -5.07 36.49
CA GLY A 194 -4.44 -4.92 35.05
C GLY A 194 -4.45 -3.47 34.56
N SER A 195 -4.09 -2.49 35.40
CA SER A 195 -3.93 -1.10 34.99
C SER A 195 -2.57 -0.85 34.34
N CYS A 196 -2.52 0.03 33.35
CA CYS A 196 -1.28 0.56 32.81
C CYS A 196 -1.03 1.99 33.32
N GLN A 197 0.16 2.23 33.86
CA GLN A 197 0.68 3.56 34.15
C GLN A 197 1.64 3.97 33.04
N CYS A 198 1.36 5.10 32.39
CA CYS A 198 2.22 5.59 31.31
C CYS A 198 3.55 6.16 31.82
N ASP A 199 4.60 6.00 31.02
CA ASP A 199 5.88 6.64 31.25
C ASP A 199 5.79 8.18 31.10
N PRO A 200 6.73 8.96 31.67
CA PRO A 200 6.73 10.42 31.55
C PRO A 200 6.67 10.89 30.10
N GLY A 201 5.75 11.80 29.79
CA GLY A 201 5.51 12.28 28.42
C GLY A 201 4.47 11.46 27.62
N TYR A 202 3.89 10.42 28.21
CA TYR A 202 2.81 9.62 27.61
C TYR A 202 1.51 9.72 28.43
N LYS A 203 0.38 9.47 27.77
CA LYS A 203 -0.97 9.44 28.36
C LYS A 203 -1.72 8.19 27.91
N LEU A 204 -2.68 7.75 28.73
CA LEU A 204 -3.54 6.63 28.35
C LEU A 204 -4.33 6.95 27.08
N ASP A 205 -4.49 5.94 26.24
CA ASP A 205 -5.48 5.91 25.17
C ASP A 205 -6.92 6.01 25.72
N GLU A 206 -7.88 6.36 24.87
CA GLU A 206 -9.32 6.34 25.17
C GLU A 206 -9.81 4.96 25.63
N THR A 207 -9.26 3.87 25.08
CA THR A 207 -9.55 2.51 25.56
C THR A 207 -8.79 2.12 26.84
N ARG A 208 -7.88 2.97 27.32
CA ARG A 208 -7.03 2.78 28.52
C ARG A 208 -6.15 1.53 28.56
N ARG A 209 -5.87 0.90 27.42
CA ARG A 209 -5.08 -0.35 27.34
C ARG A 209 -3.62 -0.18 26.91
N TYR A 210 -3.26 1.00 26.39
CA TYR A 210 -1.89 1.35 26.01
C TYR A 210 -1.67 2.86 26.18
N CYS A 211 -0.41 3.32 26.09
CA CYS A 211 -0.04 4.71 26.27
C CYS A 211 0.45 5.36 24.96
N ARG A 212 -0.21 6.47 24.60
CA ARG A 212 0.10 7.31 23.44
C ARG A 212 0.88 8.57 23.87
N PRO A 213 1.83 9.06 23.06
CA PRO A 213 2.64 10.23 23.43
C PRO A 213 1.82 11.52 23.59
N ILE A 214 2.37 12.46 24.33
CA ILE A 214 1.85 13.82 24.52
C ILE A 214 2.70 14.78 23.69
N CYS A 215 2.06 15.70 22.97
CA CYS A 215 2.71 16.94 22.52
C CYS A 215 1.89 18.11 23.08
N SER A 216 2.49 18.94 23.90
CA SER A 216 1.83 19.99 24.68
C SER A 216 1.31 21.14 23.81
N SER A 217 1.95 21.38 22.67
CA SER A 217 1.49 22.31 21.63
C SER A 217 0.54 21.68 20.59
N GLY A 218 0.47 20.35 20.55
CA GLY A 218 -0.17 19.59 19.47
C GLY A 218 0.58 19.66 18.13
N CYS A 219 0.26 18.75 17.21
CA CYS A 219 0.94 18.65 15.90
C CYS A 219 0.28 19.49 14.79
N GLY A 220 -0.12 20.72 15.15
CA GLY A 220 -0.88 21.61 14.27
C GLY A 220 -2.32 21.13 14.00
N SER A 221 -3.02 21.80 13.08
CA SER A 221 -4.45 21.55 12.79
C SER A 221 -4.69 20.51 11.68
N SER A 222 -3.67 19.76 11.27
CA SER A 222 -3.76 18.83 10.14
C SER A 222 -3.74 17.37 10.61
N THR A 223 -4.77 16.61 10.23
CA THR A 223 -4.91 15.16 10.50
C THR A 223 -3.76 14.30 9.97
N ARG A 224 -2.93 14.85 9.07
CA ARG A 224 -1.75 14.20 8.50
C ARG A 224 -0.56 14.08 9.47
N HIS A 225 -0.62 14.74 10.62
CA HIS A 225 0.43 14.70 11.64
C HIS A 225 -0.10 14.11 12.95
N ASN A 226 0.75 13.38 13.66
CA ASN A 226 0.49 12.85 14.99
C ASN A 226 1.72 12.99 15.90
N CYS A 227 1.52 12.84 17.20
CA CYS A 227 2.64 12.64 18.11
C CYS A 227 3.21 11.24 17.87
N THR A 228 4.48 11.14 17.49
CA THR A 228 5.18 9.85 17.35
C THR A 228 5.95 9.49 18.60
N GLU A 229 6.49 10.49 19.29
CA GLU A 229 7.18 10.39 20.59
C GLU A 229 6.79 11.62 21.44
N PRO A 230 7.12 11.69 22.75
CA PRO A 230 6.77 12.84 23.59
C PRO A 230 7.38 14.15 23.08
N GLU A 231 6.53 15.15 22.86
CA GLU A 231 6.84 16.44 22.23
C GLU A 231 7.42 16.36 20.80
N VAL A 232 7.37 15.19 20.15
CA VAL A 232 7.82 14.96 18.76
C VAL A 232 6.63 14.68 17.85
N CYS A 233 6.41 15.57 16.90
CA CYS A 233 5.41 15.44 15.86
C CYS A 233 5.98 14.80 14.60
N GLY A 234 5.36 13.73 14.13
CA GLY A 234 5.65 13.06 12.87
C GLY A 234 4.44 13.02 11.94
N CYS A 235 4.53 12.20 10.89
CA CYS A 235 3.41 11.95 9.98
C CYS A 235 2.55 10.79 10.49
N SER A 236 1.23 10.96 10.46
CA SER A 236 0.25 9.91 10.77
C SER A 236 0.42 8.68 9.86
N LYS A 237 0.02 7.48 10.29
CA LYS A 237 0.18 6.27 9.47
C LYS A 237 -0.47 6.42 8.09
N GLY A 238 0.28 6.06 7.05
CA GLY A 238 -0.12 6.25 5.65
C GLY A 238 0.06 7.68 5.12
N TYR A 239 0.87 8.49 5.79
CA TYR A 239 1.49 9.69 5.25
C TYR A 239 3.01 9.61 5.44
N GLN A 240 3.78 10.23 4.56
CA GLN A 240 5.25 10.26 4.58
C GLN A 240 5.76 11.70 4.51
N LEU A 241 6.86 11.99 5.20
CA LEU A 241 7.48 13.31 5.18
C LEU A 241 8.19 13.56 3.85
N THR A 242 7.96 14.74 3.27
CA THR A 242 8.55 15.22 2.01
C THR A 242 8.96 16.68 2.17
N ASP A 243 9.60 17.28 1.16
CA ASP A 243 9.95 18.70 1.11
C ASP A 243 8.73 19.64 1.26
N VAL A 244 7.53 19.14 0.96
CA VAL A 244 6.23 19.82 1.14
C VAL A 244 5.41 19.24 2.30
N GLY A 245 6.08 18.71 3.33
CA GLY A 245 5.47 18.18 4.56
C GLY A 245 4.92 16.76 4.40
N CYS A 246 4.01 16.36 5.31
CA CYS A 246 3.38 15.03 5.28
C CYS A 246 2.42 14.88 4.09
N GLN A 247 2.80 14.06 3.11
CA GLN A 247 2.02 13.73 1.92
C GLN A 247 1.43 12.32 2.03
N PRO A 248 0.25 12.04 1.45
CA PRO A 248 -0.40 10.75 1.58
C PRO A 248 0.37 9.67 0.85
N VAL A 249 0.38 8.48 1.43
CA VAL A 249 0.92 7.26 0.83
C VAL A 249 -0.23 6.43 0.28
N CYS A 250 -0.07 5.98 -0.96
CA CYS A 250 -0.95 5.01 -1.59
C CYS A 250 -0.10 3.77 -1.92
N GLU A 251 -0.53 2.60 -1.43
CA GLU A 251 0.03 1.28 -1.68
C GLU A 251 -1.14 0.40 -2.14
N PRO A 252 -1.38 0.18 -3.45
CA PRO A 252 -0.52 0.53 -4.58
C PRO A 252 -0.48 2.03 -4.83
N ASP A 253 0.54 2.46 -5.58
CA ASP A 253 0.49 3.77 -6.22
C ASP A 253 -0.77 3.89 -7.10
N CYS A 254 -1.30 5.11 -7.21
CA CYS A 254 -2.54 5.40 -7.91
C CYS A 254 -2.48 5.17 -9.43
N GLY A 255 -1.29 4.93 -9.98
CA GLY A 255 -1.09 4.60 -11.38
C GLY A 255 -1.12 5.81 -12.30
N ILE A 256 -0.90 5.56 -13.60
CA ILE A 256 -0.83 6.61 -14.60
C ILE A 256 -2.18 7.34 -14.67
N GLY A 257 -2.16 8.67 -14.56
CA GLY A 257 -3.37 9.49 -14.53
C GLY A 257 -4.08 9.57 -13.18
N GLY A 258 -3.59 8.88 -12.15
CA GLY A 258 -4.04 9.03 -10.76
C GLY A 258 -3.13 9.95 -9.94
N LEU A 259 -3.69 10.55 -8.88
CA LEU A 259 -2.94 11.25 -7.83
C LEU A 259 -3.36 10.73 -6.45
N CYS A 260 -2.40 10.46 -5.57
CA CYS A 260 -2.70 10.11 -4.18
C CYS A 260 -3.18 11.36 -3.43
N LYS A 261 -4.47 11.39 -3.09
CA LYS A 261 -5.17 12.54 -2.48
C LYS A 261 -5.18 12.46 -0.96
N ASP A 262 -5.38 11.25 -0.47
CA ASP A 262 -5.38 10.88 0.94
C ASP A 262 -4.82 9.45 1.09
N ASN A 263 -4.58 8.99 2.31
CA ASN A 263 -4.01 7.69 2.66
C ASN A 263 -4.79 6.54 2.00
N ASN A 264 -4.23 6.00 0.91
CA ASN A 264 -4.84 5.02 0.01
C ASN A 264 -6.18 5.47 -0.61
N VAL A 265 -6.26 6.75 -1.00
CA VAL A 265 -7.39 7.34 -1.74
C VAL A 265 -6.85 8.08 -2.97
N CYS A 266 -7.18 7.55 -4.16
CA CYS A 266 -6.75 8.09 -5.44
C CYS A 266 -7.79 9.04 -6.04
N ASP A 267 -7.33 10.17 -6.58
CA ASP A 267 -8.10 11.05 -7.47
C ASP A 267 -7.72 10.72 -8.92
N CYS A 268 -8.68 10.29 -9.74
CA CYS A 268 -8.41 9.85 -11.11
C CYS A 268 -8.70 10.97 -12.12
N GLY A 269 -7.71 11.25 -12.97
CA GLY A 269 -7.81 12.25 -14.03
C GLY A 269 -8.76 11.83 -15.18
N PRO A 270 -9.14 12.76 -16.07
CA PRO A 270 -10.08 12.50 -17.16
C PRO A 270 -9.63 11.32 -18.05
N GLY A 271 -10.53 10.34 -18.22
CA GLY A 271 -10.27 9.11 -18.97
C GLY A 271 -9.72 7.94 -18.15
N TYR A 272 -9.55 8.10 -16.84
CA TYR A 272 -9.19 7.03 -15.90
C TYR A 272 -10.29 6.87 -14.83
N ASN A 273 -10.56 5.62 -14.45
CA ASN A 273 -11.56 5.24 -13.47
C ASN A 273 -10.90 4.44 -12.33
N PRO A 274 -11.32 4.59 -11.06
CA PRO A 274 -10.79 3.80 -9.96
C PRO A 274 -11.25 2.34 -10.07
N LYS A 275 -10.30 1.41 -10.23
CA LYS A 275 -10.54 -0.03 -10.34
C LYS A 275 -9.43 -0.80 -9.62
N ASP A 276 -9.78 -1.79 -8.80
CA ASP A 276 -8.85 -2.59 -8.00
C ASP A 276 -7.92 -1.74 -7.09
N GLY A 277 -8.37 -0.54 -6.69
CA GLY A 277 -7.60 0.44 -5.90
C GLY A 277 -6.68 1.38 -6.68
N VAL A 278 -6.64 1.29 -8.02
CA VAL A 278 -5.74 2.07 -8.91
C VAL A 278 -6.57 2.82 -9.95
N CYS A 279 -6.11 3.98 -10.42
CA CYS A 279 -6.70 4.63 -11.59
C CYS A 279 -6.30 3.88 -12.86
N GLN A 280 -7.29 3.25 -13.52
CA GLN A 280 -7.08 2.47 -14.74
C GLN A 280 -7.80 3.13 -15.92
N ALA A 281 -7.21 3.04 -17.11
CA ALA A 281 -7.88 3.45 -18.35
C ALA A 281 -8.92 2.40 -18.79
N ASP A 282 -9.95 2.82 -19.53
CA ASP A 282 -10.91 1.89 -20.13
C ASP A 282 -10.21 0.98 -21.15
N CYS A 283 -10.13 -0.31 -20.84
CA CYS A 283 -9.42 -1.31 -21.64
C CYS A 283 -10.33 -1.98 -22.68
N TYR A 284 -9.81 -2.21 -23.90
CA TYR A 284 -10.47 -3.06 -24.90
C TYR A 284 -10.12 -4.56 -24.74
N GLN A 285 -9.08 -4.87 -23.97
CA GLN A 285 -8.59 -6.23 -23.70
C GLN A 285 -8.86 -6.66 -22.25
N LYS A 286 -8.87 -7.97 -21.99
CA LYS A 286 -9.20 -8.56 -20.67
C LYS A 286 -8.03 -8.40 -19.70
N CYS A 287 -7.84 -7.19 -19.15
CA CYS A 287 -6.71 -6.82 -18.30
C CYS A 287 -6.74 -7.41 -16.88
N ASP A 288 -7.14 -8.68 -16.75
CA ASP A 288 -7.25 -9.39 -15.49
C ASP A 288 -5.84 -9.75 -14.98
N ASN A 289 -5.61 -9.54 -13.68
CA ASN A 289 -4.30 -9.60 -12.99
C ASN A 289 -3.23 -8.63 -13.52
N GLY A 290 -3.67 -7.46 -13.98
CA GLY A 290 -2.80 -6.34 -14.31
C GLY A 290 -3.46 -4.97 -14.09
N VAL A 291 -2.77 -3.93 -14.55
CA VAL A 291 -3.24 -2.55 -14.61
C VAL A 291 -3.36 -2.14 -16.08
N CYS A 292 -4.53 -1.65 -16.50
CA CYS A 292 -4.69 -1.09 -17.84
C CYS A 292 -4.17 0.36 -17.89
N VAL A 293 -3.03 0.56 -18.55
CA VAL A 293 -2.37 1.88 -18.68
C VAL A 293 -2.74 2.61 -19.98
N SER A 294 -3.23 1.90 -20.98
CA SER A 294 -3.92 2.45 -22.14
C SER A 294 -4.80 1.38 -22.77
N ARG A 295 -5.73 1.75 -23.67
CA ARG A 295 -6.81 0.87 -24.18
C ARG A 295 -6.34 -0.50 -24.68
N ASN A 296 -5.10 -0.58 -25.21
CA ASN A 296 -4.46 -1.78 -25.75
C ASN A 296 -3.14 -2.13 -25.02
N ARG A 297 -2.98 -1.74 -23.75
CA ARG A 297 -1.75 -2.02 -22.98
C ARG A 297 -2.04 -2.31 -21.52
N CYS A 298 -1.85 -3.57 -21.15
CA CYS A 298 -1.75 -4.03 -19.77
C CYS A 298 -0.30 -3.99 -19.27
N ILE A 299 -0.14 -3.75 -17.97
CA ILE A 299 1.07 -4.12 -17.21
C ILE A 299 0.62 -5.19 -16.21
N CYS A 300 1.23 -6.37 -16.28
CA CYS A 300 0.87 -7.48 -15.40
C CYS A 300 1.44 -7.31 -13.99
N ASP A 301 0.75 -7.89 -13.01
CA ASP A 301 1.20 -7.88 -11.62
C ASP A 301 2.42 -8.79 -11.39
N PRO A 302 3.22 -8.56 -10.33
CA PRO A 302 4.33 -9.45 -9.98
C PRO A 302 3.90 -10.92 -9.87
N GLY A 303 4.62 -11.80 -10.58
CA GLY A 303 4.28 -13.24 -10.68
C GLY A 303 3.31 -13.59 -11.82
N PHE A 304 2.83 -12.61 -12.59
CA PHE A 304 1.99 -12.82 -13.78
C PHE A 304 2.70 -12.33 -15.05
N THR A 305 2.39 -12.96 -16.18
CA THR A 305 2.85 -12.60 -17.53
C THR A 305 1.67 -12.48 -18.48
N TYR A 306 1.84 -11.73 -19.58
CA TYR A 306 0.78 -11.49 -20.56
C TYR A 306 0.55 -12.71 -21.45
N HIS A 307 -0.68 -13.20 -21.52
CA HIS A 307 -1.07 -14.31 -22.38
C HIS A 307 -1.78 -13.80 -23.64
N GLU A 308 -1.12 -13.94 -24.79
CA GLU A 308 -1.57 -13.31 -26.05
C GLU A 308 -2.94 -13.80 -26.52
N GLN A 309 -3.23 -15.11 -26.40
CA GLN A 309 -4.45 -15.70 -26.94
C GLN A 309 -5.73 -15.25 -26.22
N SER A 310 -5.64 -14.98 -24.91
CA SER A 310 -6.77 -14.57 -24.06
C SER A 310 -6.70 -13.10 -23.62
N THR A 311 -5.61 -12.41 -23.93
CA THR A 311 -5.34 -10.98 -23.68
C THR A 311 -5.26 -10.55 -22.20
N MET A 312 -5.00 -11.50 -21.30
CA MET A 312 -4.98 -11.31 -19.85
C MET A 312 -3.63 -11.67 -19.22
N CYS A 313 -3.43 -11.29 -17.96
CA CYS A 313 -2.25 -11.69 -17.20
C CYS A 313 -2.51 -13.02 -16.47
N VAL A 314 -1.66 -14.00 -16.72
CA VAL A 314 -1.73 -15.37 -16.16
C VAL A 314 -0.45 -15.65 -15.37
N PRO A 315 -0.46 -16.57 -14.38
CA PRO A 315 0.76 -16.90 -13.63
C PRO A 315 1.92 -17.32 -14.55
N VAL A 316 3.14 -16.99 -14.14
CA VAL A 316 4.39 -17.41 -14.81
C VAL A 316 4.60 -18.91 -14.67
#